data_AF-A0AAW0Y0F2-F1
#
_entry.id   AF-A0AAW0Y0F2-F1
#
_cell.length_a   1.000
_cell.length_b   1.000
_cell.length_c   1.000
_cell.angle_alpha   90.00
_cell.angle_beta   90.00
_cell.angle_gamma   90.00
#
_symmetry.space_group_name_H-M   'P 1'
#
loop_
_entity.id
_entity.type
_entity.pdbx_description
1 polymer ?
#
loop_
_entity_poly.entity_id
_entity_poly.type
_entity_poly.pdbx_seq_one_letter_code
_entity_poly.pdbx_strand_id
1 'polypeptide(L)'
;CSELNHGSLRRVREWSGPKGEWRWQVSEEPAGFVFQGAEFAAFIYNVCHGIQLVSATLLSVHDNNNGKSAKTFTRKPYLGYFKCYDFDFVLVSLHIKTIQINKRKIEKGNNVNKNGSKSDTGTSSSGESQKNAELSQLAPLITAMKEKLMNEKNVILLGDFNLHPDDAAFDVLREAFYSNIVPSEAFTDIVDDSDEEAQSYDNIWLNPNTRKVYTGNWGVVQQGMNHLAIPCGWGWGGVVSSHYPIYCDLCTHSDLHQGQTDILQPNGNLEEVSV
;
A
#
# COMPACT_ATOMS: atom_id res chain seq x y z
N CYS A 1 -18.83 6.93 4.65
CA CYS A 1 -18.24 7.70 5.77
C CYS A 1 -19.25 8.34 6.73
N SER A 2 -20.51 7.88 6.82
CA SER A 2 -21.50 8.53 7.71
C SER A 2 -21.05 8.52 9.18
N GLU A 3 -20.44 7.44 9.63
CA GLU A 3 -19.94 7.33 11.00
C GLU A 3 -18.82 8.33 11.30
N LEU A 4 -17.91 8.60 10.37
CA LEU A 4 -16.84 9.59 10.57
C LEU A 4 -17.38 11.03 10.59
N ASN A 5 -18.47 11.31 9.86
CA ASN A 5 -19.05 12.65 9.75
C ASN A 5 -20.10 12.94 10.84
N HIS A 6 -20.85 11.91 11.24
CA HIS A 6 -22.01 12.02 12.13
C HIS A 6 -22.00 10.85 13.14
N GLY A 7 -20.90 10.72 13.89
CA GLY A 7 -20.63 9.60 14.79
C GLY A 7 -21.85 9.11 15.59
N SER A 8 -22.25 7.87 15.32
CA SER A 8 -23.32 7.18 16.05
C SER A 8 -22.75 6.29 17.16
N LEU A 9 -21.50 5.86 17.05
CA LEU A 9 -20.78 5.07 18.04
C LEU A 9 -20.18 5.98 19.10
N ARG A 10 -20.26 5.54 20.36
CA ARG A 10 -19.75 6.29 21.52
C ARG A 10 -18.30 6.72 21.34
N ARG A 11 -17.42 5.80 20.94
CA ARG A 11 -15.98 6.08 20.75
C ARG A 11 -15.69 7.09 19.64
N VAL A 12 -16.53 7.13 18.60
CA VAL A 12 -16.39 8.10 17.51
C VAL A 12 -16.88 9.48 17.95
N ARG A 13 -17.97 9.55 18.73
CA ARG A 13 -18.45 10.82 19.32
C ARG A 13 -17.43 11.43 20.29
N GLU A 14 -16.81 10.59 21.10
CA GLU A 14 -15.81 10.97 22.11
C GLU A 14 -14.43 11.24 21.50
N TRP A 15 -14.22 10.97 20.20
CA TRP A 15 -12.95 11.23 19.55
C TRP A 15 -12.66 12.74 19.51
N SER A 16 -11.52 13.11 20.11
CA SER A 16 -11.02 14.48 20.18
C SER A 16 -10.13 14.87 19.00
N GLY A 17 -9.87 13.96 18.06
CA GLY A 17 -9.07 14.23 16.87
C GLY A 17 -9.78 15.16 15.89
N PRO A 18 -9.12 15.51 14.77
CA PRO A 18 -9.67 16.37 13.74
C PRO A 18 -11.04 15.85 13.28
N LYS A 19 -12.08 16.62 13.61
CA LYS A 19 -13.41 16.43 13.06
C LYS A 19 -13.43 17.09 11.69
N GLY A 20 -14.04 16.43 10.70
CA GLY A 20 -14.04 16.95 9.34
C GLY A 20 -15.11 16.33 8.48
N GLU A 21 -15.11 16.73 7.22
CA GLU A 21 -16.00 16.20 6.18
C GLU A 21 -15.25 15.11 5.42
N TRP A 22 -15.54 13.86 5.76
CA TRP A 22 -14.98 12.68 5.12
C TRP A 22 -15.81 12.27 3.91
N ARG A 23 -15.14 12.08 2.78
CA ARG A 23 -15.68 11.49 1.56
C ARG A 23 -14.96 10.19 1.25
N TRP A 24 -15.50 9.44 0.31
CA TRP A 24 -14.94 8.17 -0.13
C TRP A 24 -15.20 7.96 -1.61
N GLN A 25 -14.40 7.10 -2.21
CA GLN A 25 -14.60 6.59 -3.56
C GLN A 25 -14.20 5.12 -3.56
N VAL A 26 -15.04 4.26 -4.13
CA VAL A 26 -14.75 2.83 -4.33
C VAL A 26 -14.71 2.56 -5.83
N SER A 27 -13.92 1.59 -6.26
CA SER A 27 -13.92 1.14 -7.65
C SER A 27 -15.30 0.60 -8.05
N GLU A 28 -15.80 0.98 -9.23
CA GLU A 28 -17.12 0.52 -9.71
C GLU A 28 -17.10 -0.99 -10.00
N GLU A 29 -15.98 -1.46 -10.53
CA GLU A 29 -15.71 -2.87 -10.80
C GLU A 29 -14.76 -3.45 -9.74
N PRO A 30 -14.72 -4.78 -9.55
CA PRO A 30 -13.71 -5.43 -8.74
C PRO A 30 -12.30 -5.10 -9.24
N ALA A 31 -11.43 -4.71 -8.30
CA ALA A 31 -10.00 -4.61 -8.55
C ALA A 31 -9.40 -5.99 -8.80
N GLY A 32 -9.90 -7.03 -8.13
CA GLY A 32 -9.50 -8.41 -8.37
C GLY A 32 -10.47 -9.40 -7.72
N PHE A 33 -10.08 -10.67 -7.73
CA PHE A 33 -10.84 -11.73 -7.08
C PHE A 33 -9.92 -12.54 -6.15
N VAL A 34 -10.35 -12.71 -4.91
CA VAL A 34 -9.75 -13.61 -3.92
C VAL A 34 -10.65 -14.82 -3.73
N PHE A 35 -10.12 -15.87 -3.09
CA PHE A 35 -10.91 -17.09 -2.81
C PHE A 35 -12.23 -16.79 -2.07
N GLN A 36 -12.26 -15.72 -1.28
CA GLN A 36 -13.39 -15.29 -0.47
C GLN A 36 -14.36 -14.33 -1.19
N GLY A 37 -14.08 -13.90 -2.43
CA GLY A 37 -14.97 -13.04 -3.19
C GLY A 37 -14.28 -11.98 -4.05
N ALA A 38 -15.09 -11.04 -4.55
CA ALA A 38 -14.61 -9.88 -5.28
C ALA A 38 -13.92 -8.89 -4.33
N GLU A 39 -12.77 -8.38 -4.76
CA GLU A 39 -11.97 -7.41 -4.04
C GLU A 39 -12.15 -6.03 -4.69
N PHE A 40 -12.44 -5.00 -3.88
CA PHE A 40 -12.61 -3.63 -4.33
C PHE A 40 -11.55 -2.73 -3.71
N ALA A 41 -11.07 -1.77 -4.48
CA ALA A 41 -10.16 -0.74 -3.99
C ALA A 41 -10.95 0.52 -3.65
N ALA A 42 -10.53 1.24 -2.61
CA ALA A 42 -11.22 2.42 -2.17
C ALA A 42 -10.27 3.48 -1.61
N PHE A 43 -10.69 4.75 -1.73
CA PHE A 43 -10.08 5.88 -1.06
C PHE A 43 -11.06 6.46 -0.06
N ILE A 44 -10.53 6.90 1.07
CA ILE A 44 -11.24 7.70 2.07
C ILE A 44 -10.39 8.94 2.35
N TYR A 45 -11.02 10.11 2.35
CA TYR A 45 -10.29 11.38 2.45
C TYR A 45 -11.13 12.45 3.14
N ASN A 46 -10.46 13.39 3.81
CA ASN A 46 -11.09 14.48 4.54
C ASN A 46 -10.94 15.79 3.75
N VAL A 47 -12.05 16.35 3.27
CA VAL A 47 -12.04 17.55 2.41
C VAL A 47 -11.78 18.83 3.17
N CYS A 48 -11.89 18.84 4.50
CA CYS A 48 -11.58 20.02 5.32
C CYS A 48 -10.10 20.41 5.26
N HIS A 49 -9.22 19.49 4.85
CA HIS A 49 -7.80 19.73 4.67
C HIS A 49 -7.42 20.03 3.22
N GLY A 50 -8.37 20.51 2.40
CA GLY A 50 -8.10 20.91 1.02
C GLY A 50 -7.97 19.75 0.03
N ILE A 51 -8.12 18.50 0.47
CA ILE A 51 -8.04 17.32 -0.38
C ILE A 51 -9.28 17.23 -1.27
N GLN A 52 -9.06 17.10 -2.57
CA GLN A 52 -10.08 16.90 -3.59
C GLN A 52 -9.71 15.71 -4.47
N LEU A 53 -10.64 14.77 -4.64
CA LEU A 53 -10.53 13.74 -5.66
C LEU A 53 -11.10 14.27 -6.98
N VAL A 54 -10.26 14.37 -8.02
CA VAL A 54 -10.66 14.83 -9.36
C VAL A 54 -11.26 13.69 -10.17
N SER A 55 -10.61 12.53 -10.16
CA SER A 55 -11.11 11.32 -10.80
C SER A 55 -10.44 10.09 -10.20
N ALA A 56 -11.07 8.92 -10.36
CA ALA A 56 -10.46 7.65 -9.99
C ALA A 56 -10.78 6.57 -11.05
N THR A 57 -9.85 5.66 -11.28
CA THR A 57 -10.01 4.63 -12.31
C THR A 57 -9.17 3.39 -12.01
N LEU A 58 -9.67 2.21 -12.40
CA LEU A 58 -8.88 1.00 -12.40
C LEU A 58 -7.98 0.97 -13.63
N LEU A 59 -6.72 0.62 -13.44
CA LEU A 59 -5.80 0.41 -14.54
C LEU A 59 -6.20 -0.83 -15.33
N SER A 60 -6.47 -0.64 -16.62
CA SER A 60 -6.65 -1.70 -17.59
C SER A 60 -5.50 -1.66 -18.60
N VAL A 61 -4.98 -2.84 -18.98
CA VAL A 61 -4.08 -2.95 -20.15
C VAL A 61 -4.97 -3.09 -21.38
N HIS A 62 -4.78 -2.24 -22.38
CA HIS A 62 -5.43 -2.42 -23.67
C HIS A 62 -4.72 -3.53 -24.47
N ASP A 63 -5.52 -4.47 -24.97
CA ASP A 63 -5.05 -5.55 -25.83
C ASP A 63 -4.76 -5.03 -27.24
N ASN A 64 -3.53 -4.61 -27.50
CA ASN A 64 -3.07 -4.34 -28.86
C ASN A 64 -2.61 -5.62 -29.59
N ASN A 65 -2.87 -6.82 -29.06
CA ASN A 65 -2.45 -8.08 -29.68
C ASN A 65 -3.66 -8.88 -30.21
N ASN A 66 -3.77 -8.94 -31.53
CA ASN A 66 -4.66 -9.81 -32.30
C ASN A 66 -4.67 -11.27 -31.77
N GLY A 67 -5.58 -11.59 -30.86
CA GLY A 67 -6.03 -12.95 -30.59
C GLY A 67 -5.15 -13.85 -29.70
N LYS A 68 -4.17 -13.32 -28.97
CA LYS A 68 -3.49 -14.08 -27.89
C LYS A 68 -3.90 -13.50 -26.55
N SER A 69 -4.47 -14.35 -25.69
CA SER A 69 -5.00 -14.02 -24.36
C SER A 69 -4.20 -12.93 -23.66
N ALA A 70 -4.84 -11.78 -23.48
CA ALA A 70 -4.41 -10.68 -22.64
C ALA A 70 -3.79 -11.20 -21.35
N LYS A 71 -2.55 -10.81 -21.04
CA LYS A 71 -2.05 -10.96 -19.66
C LYS A 71 -2.75 -9.91 -18.82
N THR A 72 -3.90 -10.28 -18.28
CA THR A 72 -4.65 -9.47 -17.33
C THR A 72 -3.93 -9.45 -15.99
N PHE A 73 -4.00 -8.32 -15.28
CA PHE A 73 -3.58 -8.27 -13.88
C PHE A 73 -4.51 -9.15 -13.06
N THR A 74 -3.93 -9.94 -12.15
CA THR A 74 -4.74 -10.66 -11.14
C THR A 74 -5.51 -9.67 -10.26
N ARG A 75 -4.89 -8.52 -9.98
CA ARG A 75 -5.48 -7.36 -9.29
C ARG A 75 -5.07 -6.09 -10.01
N LYS A 76 -6.05 -5.30 -10.43
CA LYS A 76 -5.88 -4.04 -11.15
C LYS A 76 -5.55 -2.92 -10.16
N PRO A 77 -4.46 -2.17 -10.38
CA PRO A 77 -4.19 -0.94 -9.63
C PRO A 77 -5.37 0.02 -9.68
N TYR A 78 -5.63 0.70 -8.58
CA TYR A 78 -6.63 1.76 -8.53
C TYR A 78 -5.97 3.11 -8.39
N LEU A 79 -6.16 3.96 -9.39
CA LEU A 79 -5.54 5.27 -9.47
C LEU A 79 -6.55 6.32 -9.02
N GLY A 80 -6.19 7.13 -8.03
CA GLY A 80 -6.91 8.33 -7.65
C GLY A 80 -6.08 9.57 -8.02
N TYR A 81 -6.67 10.47 -8.80
CA TYR A 81 -6.08 11.76 -9.16
C TYR A 81 -6.58 12.79 -8.17
N PHE A 82 -5.68 13.28 -7.32
CA PHE A 82 -6.00 14.19 -6.23
C PHE A 82 -5.38 15.56 -6.44
N LYS A 83 -6.01 16.55 -5.81
CA LYS A 83 -5.44 17.87 -5.56
C LYS A 83 -5.49 18.14 -4.07
N CYS A 84 -4.45 18.75 -3.54
CA CYS A 84 -4.42 19.33 -2.21
C CYS A 84 -3.76 20.70 -2.33
N TYR A 85 -4.55 21.78 -2.24
CA TYR A 85 -4.08 23.14 -2.51
C TYR A 85 -3.36 23.27 -3.87
N ASP A 86 -2.07 23.60 -3.88
CA ASP A 86 -1.21 23.74 -5.06
C ASP A 86 -0.46 22.44 -5.43
N PHE A 87 -0.77 21.33 -4.76
CA PHE A 87 -0.16 20.03 -4.96
C PHE A 87 -1.13 19.04 -5.61
N ASP A 88 -0.94 18.81 -6.91
CA ASP A 88 -1.60 17.76 -7.66
C ASP A 88 -0.80 16.45 -7.56
N PHE A 89 -1.44 15.33 -7.26
CA PHE A 89 -0.77 14.03 -7.15
C PHE A 89 -1.67 12.85 -7.55
N VAL A 90 -1.02 11.76 -7.96
CA VAL A 90 -1.70 10.48 -8.21
C VAL A 90 -1.34 9.51 -7.10
N LEU A 91 -2.36 8.99 -6.41
CA LEU A 91 -2.24 7.90 -5.46
C LEU A 91 -2.66 6.60 -6.15
N VAL A 92 -1.75 5.63 -6.20
CA VAL A 92 -1.98 4.33 -6.80
C VAL A 92 -2.09 3.30 -5.69
N SER A 93 -3.30 2.80 -5.45
CA SER A 93 -3.55 1.68 -4.55
C SER A 93 -3.19 0.37 -5.24
N LEU A 94 -2.32 -0.40 -4.62
CA LEU A 94 -1.82 -1.68 -5.11
C LEU A 94 -2.14 -2.79 -4.11
N HIS A 95 -2.52 -3.94 -4.66
CA HIS A 95 -2.48 -5.21 -3.94
C HIS A 95 -1.93 -6.23 -4.94
N ILE A 96 -0.67 -6.60 -4.78
CA ILE A 96 0.04 -7.43 -5.75
C ILE A 96 -0.08 -8.88 -5.31
N LYS A 97 -0.48 -9.80 -6.20
CA LYS A 97 -0.44 -11.22 -5.86
C LYS A 97 0.90 -11.79 -6.29
N THR A 98 1.77 -12.10 -5.33
CA THR A 98 2.98 -12.89 -5.61
C THR A 98 2.64 -14.38 -5.48
N ILE A 99 2.94 -15.16 -6.52
CA ILE A 99 2.93 -16.62 -6.37
C ILE A 99 4.24 -16.95 -5.65
N GLN A 100 4.16 -17.20 -4.35
CA GLN A 100 5.32 -17.71 -3.62
C GLN A 100 5.70 -19.06 -4.23
N ILE A 101 6.89 -19.15 -4.83
CA ILE A 101 7.50 -20.45 -5.17
C ILE A 101 7.64 -21.19 -3.85
N ASN A 102 6.78 -22.19 -3.62
CA ASN A 102 6.86 -23.09 -2.49
C ASN A 102 8.28 -23.71 -2.42
N LYS A 103 9.18 -23.12 -1.63
CA LYS A 103 10.48 -23.73 -1.26
C LYS A 103 10.31 -25.03 -0.46
N ARG A 104 9.09 -25.35 -0.01
CA ARG A 104 8.76 -26.47 0.91
C ARG A 104 8.91 -27.89 0.34
N LYS A 105 9.44 -28.10 -0.88
CA LYS A 105 9.62 -29.45 -1.45
C LYS A 105 11.07 -29.91 -1.72
N ILE A 106 12.10 -29.12 -1.37
CA ILE A 106 13.50 -29.53 -1.60
C ILE A 106 14.16 -30.15 -0.35
N GLU A 107 13.65 -29.94 0.86
CA GLU A 107 14.37 -30.38 2.08
C GLU A 107 13.92 -31.71 2.71
N LYS A 108 12.87 -32.37 2.19
CA LYS A 108 12.45 -33.72 2.65
C LYS A 108 12.79 -34.84 1.66
N GLY A 109 14.00 -34.79 1.09
CA GLY A 109 14.42 -35.74 0.05
C GLY A 109 15.89 -36.11 0.04
N ASN A 110 16.63 -35.99 1.16
CA ASN A 110 17.99 -36.53 1.26
C ASN A 110 18.08 -37.57 2.37
N ASN A 111 17.46 -38.74 2.13
CA ASN A 111 17.91 -39.97 2.76
C ASN A 111 18.79 -40.71 1.75
N VAL A 112 20.09 -40.69 2.05
CA VAL A 112 21.15 -41.36 1.30
C VAL A 112 20.98 -42.87 1.36
N ASN A 113 20.94 -43.55 0.21
CA ASN A 113 21.85 -44.69 -0.06
C ASN A 113 21.79 -45.24 -1.50
N LYS A 114 22.90 -45.03 -2.22
CA LYS A 114 23.72 -45.99 -2.98
C LYS A 114 23.05 -46.97 -3.97
N ASN A 115 23.32 -46.78 -5.27
CA ASN A 115 24.35 -47.50 -6.07
C ASN A 115 24.13 -47.36 -7.59
N GLY A 116 25.21 -47.22 -8.36
CA GLY A 116 25.32 -47.80 -9.71
C GLY A 116 25.24 -46.88 -10.93
N SER A 117 26.43 -46.51 -11.44
CA SER A 117 26.85 -46.54 -12.86
C SER A 117 26.01 -45.93 -14.00
N LYS A 118 26.65 -44.91 -14.61
CA LYS A 118 26.79 -44.57 -16.06
C LYS A 118 25.58 -44.13 -16.91
N SER A 119 25.92 -43.07 -17.67
CA SER A 119 25.47 -42.61 -18.99
C SER A 119 24.18 -41.78 -19.14
N ASP A 120 24.38 -40.75 -19.97
CA ASP A 120 23.44 -40.01 -20.80
C ASP A 120 22.81 -38.72 -20.27
N THR A 121 23.42 -37.63 -20.78
CA THR A 121 22.77 -36.48 -21.44
C THR A 121 21.35 -36.12 -21.00
N GLY A 122 21.21 -34.96 -20.37
CA GLY A 122 19.92 -34.32 -20.17
C GLY A 122 20.04 -33.05 -19.34
N THR A 123 20.54 -31.98 -19.96
CA THR A 123 20.48 -30.62 -19.41
C THR A 123 19.02 -30.29 -19.12
N SER A 124 18.63 -30.38 -17.85
CA SER A 124 17.26 -30.20 -17.38
C SER A 124 16.98 -28.70 -17.24
N SER A 125 16.59 -28.08 -18.34
CA SER A 125 16.18 -26.67 -18.47
C SER A 125 14.78 -26.36 -17.90
N SER A 126 14.29 -27.18 -16.96
CA SER A 126 12.92 -27.07 -16.43
C SER A 126 12.82 -26.21 -15.17
N GLY A 127 13.91 -26.00 -14.41
CA GLY A 127 13.90 -25.24 -13.15
C GLY A 127 13.95 -23.72 -13.31
N GLU A 128 14.70 -23.21 -14.29
CA GLU A 128 14.81 -21.76 -14.55
C GLU A 128 13.58 -21.20 -15.27
N SER A 129 12.98 -22.00 -16.15
CA SER A 129 11.79 -21.64 -16.92
C SER A 129 10.57 -21.33 -16.05
N GLN A 130 10.51 -21.90 -14.84
CA GLN A 130 9.37 -21.75 -13.93
C GLN A 130 9.54 -20.59 -12.94
N LYS A 131 10.77 -20.29 -12.49
CA LYS A 131 11.11 -19.05 -11.76
C LYS A 131 10.81 -17.78 -12.58
N ASN A 132 11.04 -17.85 -13.89
CA ASN A 132 10.90 -16.71 -14.80
C ASN A 132 9.44 -16.41 -15.21
N ALA A 133 8.51 -17.35 -15.01
CA ALA A 133 7.11 -17.15 -15.37
C ALA A 133 6.31 -16.32 -14.34
N GLU A 134 6.79 -16.22 -13.09
CA GLU A 134 6.06 -15.58 -11.98
C GLU A 134 6.47 -14.12 -11.74
N LEU A 135 7.76 -13.78 -11.99
CA LEU A 135 8.22 -12.41 -12.30
C LEU A 135 7.46 -11.80 -13.50
N SER A 136 6.77 -12.63 -14.29
CA SER A 136 6.11 -12.23 -15.53
C SER A 136 4.83 -11.40 -15.34
N GLN A 137 4.24 -11.28 -14.13
CA GLN A 137 3.09 -10.40 -13.90
C GLN A 137 3.46 -8.99 -13.44
N LEU A 138 4.53 -8.87 -12.65
CA LEU A 138 4.94 -7.60 -12.09
C LEU A 138 5.54 -6.66 -13.15
N ALA A 139 6.34 -7.21 -14.07
CA ALA A 139 6.91 -6.40 -15.15
C ALA A 139 5.84 -5.75 -16.05
N PRO A 140 4.82 -6.48 -16.58
CA PRO A 140 3.72 -5.85 -17.31
C PRO A 140 2.92 -4.84 -16.49
N LEU A 141 2.71 -5.11 -15.20
CA LEU A 141 2.04 -4.17 -14.28
C LEU A 141 2.78 -2.85 -14.21
N ILE A 142 4.09 -2.94 -13.96
CA ILE A 142 4.93 -1.77 -13.82
C ILE A 142 5.09 -1.04 -15.16
N THR A 143 5.17 -1.76 -16.29
CA THR A 143 5.16 -1.14 -17.62
C THR A 143 3.87 -0.37 -17.87
N ALA A 144 2.70 -0.97 -17.61
CA ALA A 144 1.42 -0.29 -17.79
C ALA A 144 1.28 0.93 -16.85
N MET A 145 1.78 0.82 -15.62
CA MET A 145 1.82 1.96 -14.70
C MET A 145 2.75 3.06 -15.22
N LYS A 146 3.95 2.72 -15.71
CA LYS A 146 4.89 3.69 -16.31
C LYS A 146 4.25 4.42 -17.47
N GLU A 147 3.59 3.70 -18.38
CA GLU A 147 2.88 4.29 -19.53
C GLU A 147 1.74 5.21 -19.08
N LYS A 148 0.91 4.75 -18.13
CA LYS A 148 -0.23 5.54 -17.64
C LYS A 148 0.19 6.79 -16.87
N LEU A 149 1.32 6.73 -16.17
CA LEU A 149 1.78 7.75 -15.23
C LEU A 149 2.95 8.59 -15.79
N MET A 150 3.34 8.41 -17.05
CA MET A 150 4.55 9.05 -17.63
C MET A 150 4.51 10.59 -17.60
N ASN A 151 3.32 11.18 -17.62
CA ASN A 151 3.12 12.63 -17.58
C ASN A 151 2.78 13.14 -16.17
N GLU A 152 2.65 12.24 -15.20
CA GLU A 152 2.25 12.58 -13.84
C GLU A 152 3.46 13.00 -13.03
N LYS A 153 3.43 14.23 -12.53
CA LYS A 153 4.57 14.82 -11.84
C LYS A 153 4.79 14.17 -10.48
N ASN A 154 3.75 14.06 -9.66
CA ASN A 154 3.82 13.54 -8.30
C ASN A 154 3.01 12.25 -8.22
N VAL A 155 3.70 11.14 -7.96
CA VAL A 155 3.11 9.81 -7.88
C VAL A 155 3.47 9.17 -6.55
N ILE A 156 2.48 8.54 -5.92
CA ILE A 156 2.59 7.74 -4.70
C ILE A 156 2.03 6.35 -5.01
N LEU A 157 2.83 5.31 -4.81
CA LEU A 157 2.35 3.92 -4.86
C LEU A 157 2.20 3.42 -3.43
N LEU A 158 1.07 2.84 -3.09
CA LEU A 158 0.73 2.45 -1.72
C LEU A 158 -0.07 1.14 -1.71
N GLY A 159 0.22 0.28 -0.75
CA GLY A 159 -0.62 -0.89 -0.42
C GLY A 159 0.21 -2.13 -0.14
N ASP A 160 -0.39 -3.30 -0.36
CA ASP A 160 0.23 -4.61 -0.12
C ASP A 160 0.97 -5.10 -1.37
N PHE A 161 2.30 -5.12 -1.29
CA PHE A 161 3.17 -5.57 -2.37
C PHE A 161 3.51 -7.07 -2.30
N ASN A 162 3.15 -7.77 -1.22
CA ASN A 162 3.42 -9.19 -0.96
C ASN A 162 4.91 -9.64 -1.08
N LEU A 163 5.84 -8.68 -1.07
CA LEU A 163 7.29 -8.89 -1.14
C LEU A 163 8.00 -7.78 -0.37
N HIS A 164 9.18 -8.06 0.18
CA HIS A 164 10.02 -7.03 0.79
C HIS A 164 10.40 -5.96 -0.24
N PRO A 165 10.54 -4.68 0.18
CA PRO A 165 10.92 -3.61 -0.73
C PRO A 165 12.27 -3.83 -1.42
N ASP A 166 13.20 -4.55 -0.78
CA ASP A 166 14.52 -4.87 -1.32
C ASP A 166 14.51 -6.03 -2.33
N ASP A 167 13.37 -6.69 -2.54
CA ASP A 167 13.26 -7.79 -3.51
C ASP A 167 13.57 -7.29 -4.93
N ALA A 168 14.34 -8.07 -5.69
CA ALA A 168 14.74 -7.76 -7.07
C ALA A 168 13.53 -7.58 -8.01
N ALA A 169 12.36 -8.13 -7.67
CA ALA A 169 11.11 -7.90 -8.38
C ALA A 169 10.79 -6.39 -8.51
N PHE A 170 11.22 -5.56 -7.57
CA PHE A 170 11.05 -4.11 -7.58
C PHE A 170 12.20 -3.32 -8.24
N ASP A 171 13.19 -3.98 -8.85
CA ASP A 171 14.28 -3.29 -9.56
C ASP A 171 13.75 -2.36 -10.64
N VAL A 172 12.70 -2.76 -11.35
CA VAL A 172 12.09 -1.93 -12.39
C VAL A 172 11.43 -0.63 -11.84
N LEU A 173 11.03 -0.59 -10.56
CA LEU A 173 10.61 0.65 -9.89
C LEU A 173 11.82 1.51 -9.56
N ARG A 174 12.89 0.91 -9.01
CA ARG A 174 14.16 1.58 -8.71
C ARG A 174 14.82 2.18 -9.95
N GLU A 175 14.82 1.45 -11.06
CA GLU A 175 15.29 1.91 -12.38
C GLU A 175 14.44 3.07 -12.94
N ALA A 176 13.17 3.17 -12.53
CA ALA A 176 12.33 4.35 -12.79
C ALA A 176 12.43 5.42 -11.70
N PHE A 177 13.46 5.34 -10.85
CA PHE A 177 13.78 6.27 -9.78
C PHE A 177 12.70 6.39 -8.69
N TYR A 178 11.84 5.39 -8.54
CA TYR A 178 11.01 5.27 -7.35
C TYR A 178 11.85 4.78 -6.18
N SER A 179 11.51 5.26 -4.98
CA SER A 179 12.15 4.85 -3.73
C SER A 179 11.07 4.45 -2.72
N ASN A 180 11.24 3.32 -2.05
CA ASN A 180 10.45 2.96 -0.89
C ASN A 180 10.78 3.90 0.28
N ILE A 181 9.81 4.11 1.16
CA ILE A 181 10.01 4.86 2.42
C ILE A 181 9.81 4.00 3.65
N VAL A 182 9.09 2.88 3.53
CA VAL A 182 8.99 1.87 4.57
C VAL A 182 10.21 0.95 4.44
N PRO A 183 11.09 0.90 5.46
CA PRO A 183 12.26 0.03 5.49
C PRO A 183 11.87 -1.46 5.50
N SER A 184 12.73 -2.34 5.00
CA SER A 184 12.44 -3.77 4.91
C SER A 184 12.33 -4.46 6.27
N GLU A 185 12.83 -3.84 7.33
CA GLU A 185 12.82 -4.36 8.70
C GLU A 185 11.54 -3.98 9.46
N ALA A 186 10.68 -3.15 8.85
CA ALA A 186 9.43 -2.70 9.45
C ALA A 186 8.35 -3.77 9.35
N PHE A 187 7.80 -4.18 10.49
CA PHE A 187 6.71 -5.15 10.52
C PHE A 187 5.38 -4.50 10.19
N THR A 188 4.81 -4.84 9.02
CA THR A 188 3.52 -4.33 8.57
C THR A 188 2.39 -5.33 8.77
N ASP A 189 2.71 -6.57 9.12
CA ASP A 189 1.73 -7.63 9.31
C ASP A 189 1.66 -8.09 10.77
N ILE A 190 0.53 -8.68 11.14
CA ILE A 190 0.35 -9.32 12.43
C ILE A 190 0.84 -10.76 12.34
N VAL A 191 1.89 -11.08 13.11
CA VAL A 191 2.35 -12.46 13.29
C VAL A 191 1.36 -13.18 14.20
N ASP A 192 0.73 -14.22 13.67
CA ASP A 192 0.08 -15.23 14.50
C ASP A 192 1.17 -16.13 15.10
N ASP A 193 0.92 -16.78 16.24
CA ASP A 193 1.90 -17.58 17.03
C ASP A 193 2.51 -18.80 16.27
N SER A 194 2.28 -18.89 14.95
CA SER A 194 2.68 -19.98 14.07
C SER A 194 4.08 -19.84 13.47
N ASP A 195 5.13 -19.58 14.26
CA ASP A 195 6.55 -19.60 13.81
C ASP A 195 6.86 -18.83 12.49
N GLU A 196 5.98 -17.96 12.00
CA GLU A 196 6.15 -17.19 10.77
C GLU A 196 6.78 -15.84 11.12
N GLU A 197 7.91 -15.52 10.47
CA GLU A 197 8.59 -14.24 10.68
C GLU A 197 7.69 -13.09 10.23
N ALA A 198 7.61 -12.04 11.04
CA ALA A 198 6.89 -10.82 10.69
C ALA A 198 7.41 -10.26 9.35
N GLN A 199 6.48 -9.93 8.46
CA GLN A 199 6.79 -9.53 7.09
C GLN A 199 6.59 -8.02 6.89
N SER A 200 7.32 -7.47 5.91
CA SER A 200 7.22 -6.08 5.44
C SER A 200 6.62 -6.05 4.04
N TYR A 201 5.35 -6.41 3.91
CA TYR A 201 4.68 -6.47 2.60
C TYR A 201 3.99 -5.17 2.22
N ASP A 202 3.49 -4.40 3.18
CA ASP A 202 2.91 -3.10 2.91
C ASP A 202 4.01 -2.06 2.71
N ASN A 203 3.89 -1.25 1.65
CA ASN A 203 4.89 -0.23 1.38
C ASN A 203 4.31 1.04 0.76
N ILE A 204 5.11 2.11 0.79
CA ILE A 204 4.87 3.36 0.10
C ILE A 204 6.09 3.69 -0.75
N TRP A 205 5.89 3.81 -2.06
CA TRP A 205 6.92 4.18 -3.02
C TRP A 205 6.65 5.56 -3.60
N LEU A 206 7.67 6.40 -3.60
CA LEU A 206 7.59 7.78 -4.06
C LEU A 206 8.48 7.96 -5.29
N ASN A 207 7.95 8.65 -6.30
CA ASN A 207 8.77 9.11 -7.43
C ASN A 207 9.66 10.30 -6.99
N PRO A 208 10.66 10.71 -7.81
CA PRO A 208 11.62 11.75 -7.40
C PRO A 208 11.01 13.11 -7.07
N ASN A 209 9.85 13.45 -7.65
CA ASN A 209 9.19 14.73 -7.36
C ASN A 209 8.43 14.66 -6.05
N THR A 210 7.64 13.61 -5.81
CA THR A 210 6.95 13.43 -4.53
C THR A 210 7.95 13.30 -3.38
N ARG A 211 9.12 12.70 -3.62
CA ARG A 211 10.18 12.60 -2.60
C ARG A 211 10.65 13.97 -2.08
N LYS A 212 10.52 15.05 -2.86
CA LYS A 212 10.90 16.42 -2.43
C LYS A 212 9.98 17.01 -1.38
N VAL A 213 8.71 16.58 -1.35
CA VAL A 213 7.71 17.02 -0.37
C VAL A 213 7.56 16.01 0.78
N TYR A 214 8.27 14.89 0.72
CA TYR A 214 8.29 13.92 1.81
C TYR A 214 9.08 14.46 3.00
N THR A 215 8.45 14.47 4.17
CA THR A 215 9.04 15.03 5.40
C THR A 215 10.12 14.14 6.02
N GLY A 216 10.20 12.87 5.61
CA GLY A 216 10.99 11.85 6.30
C GLY A 216 10.20 11.08 7.37
N ASN A 217 8.99 11.52 7.73
CA ASN A 217 8.17 10.84 8.72
C ASN A 217 7.26 9.78 8.10
N TRP A 218 7.30 8.58 8.67
CA TRP A 218 6.46 7.44 8.32
C TRP A 218 6.24 6.59 9.57
N GLY A 219 5.27 5.68 9.53
CA GLY A 219 5.12 4.71 10.60
C GLY A 219 4.05 3.65 10.35
N VAL A 220 3.97 2.72 11.30
CA VAL A 220 3.00 1.62 11.33
C VAL A 220 2.01 1.86 12.48
N VAL A 221 0.71 1.78 12.20
CA VAL A 221 -0.36 2.01 13.17
C VAL A 221 -0.76 0.67 13.80
N GLN A 222 -0.17 0.37 14.95
CA GLN A 222 -0.46 -0.86 15.70
C GLN A 222 -1.56 -0.66 16.77
N GLN A 223 -1.69 0.57 17.28
CA GLN A 223 -2.64 0.86 18.34
C GLN A 223 -4.09 0.78 17.84
N GLY A 224 -4.94 0.08 18.58
CA GLY A 224 -6.36 -0.04 18.26
C GLY A 224 -6.69 -1.14 17.24
N MET A 225 -5.70 -1.94 16.84
CA MET A 225 -5.86 -3.03 15.85
C MET A 225 -6.43 -4.32 16.44
N ASN A 226 -6.69 -4.36 17.75
CA ASN A 226 -7.37 -5.45 18.45
C ASN A 226 -8.59 -4.91 19.19
N HIS A 227 -9.66 -5.70 19.26
CA HIS A 227 -10.86 -5.31 20.00
C HIS A 227 -11.49 -6.48 20.73
N LEU A 228 -11.86 -6.28 22.01
CA LEU A 228 -12.49 -7.31 22.86
C LEU A 228 -13.82 -7.86 22.33
N ALA A 229 -14.42 -7.22 21.32
CA ALA A 229 -15.64 -7.70 20.68
C ALA A 229 -15.38 -8.44 19.35
N ILE A 230 -14.13 -8.56 18.93
CA ILE A 230 -13.74 -9.35 17.76
C ILE A 230 -13.36 -10.76 18.26
N PRO A 231 -13.91 -11.83 17.67
CA PRO A 231 -13.52 -13.20 18.01
C PRO A 231 -12.03 -13.48 17.73
N CYS A 232 -11.40 -14.29 18.57
CA CYS A 232 -10.04 -14.78 18.39
C CYS A 232 -9.99 -16.29 18.70
N GLY A 233 -10.23 -17.13 17.69
CA GLY A 233 -10.45 -18.56 17.90
C GLY A 233 -11.64 -18.82 18.82
N TRP A 234 -11.41 -19.49 19.95
CA TRP A 234 -12.43 -19.71 20.99
C TRP A 234 -12.54 -18.56 22.01
N GLY A 235 -11.71 -17.52 21.87
CA GLY A 235 -11.66 -16.35 22.74
C GLY A 235 -12.17 -15.06 22.09
N TRP A 236 -11.95 -13.96 22.80
CA TRP A 236 -12.29 -12.58 22.40
C TRP A 236 -11.03 -11.72 22.40
N GLY A 237 -11.05 -10.58 21.70
CA GLY A 237 -9.88 -9.70 21.59
C GLY A 237 -9.11 -9.85 20.29
N GLY A 238 -9.77 -10.35 19.24
CA GLY A 238 -9.14 -10.58 17.95
C GLY A 238 -8.76 -9.30 17.21
N VAL A 239 -8.01 -9.52 16.13
CA VAL A 239 -7.46 -8.50 15.26
C VAL A 239 -8.51 -7.96 14.29
N VAL A 240 -8.44 -6.67 13.98
CA VAL A 240 -9.29 -6.02 12.97
C VAL A 240 -8.87 -6.43 11.55
N SER A 241 -7.58 -6.71 11.35
CA SER A 241 -6.94 -7.05 10.09
C SER A 241 -5.66 -7.83 10.37
N SER A 242 -5.20 -8.66 9.43
CA SER A 242 -3.86 -9.27 9.48
C SER A 242 -2.75 -8.30 9.08
N HIS A 243 -3.10 -7.11 8.58
CA HIS A 243 -2.19 -6.04 8.19
C HIS A 243 -2.38 -4.81 9.07
N TYR A 244 -1.28 -4.13 9.38
CA TYR A 244 -1.24 -2.84 10.03
C TYR A 244 -1.28 -1.70 8.99
N PRO A 245 -2.11 -0.67 9.20
CA PRO A 245 -2.03 0.53 8.37
C PRO A 245 -0.66 1.18 8.47
N ILE A 246 -0.13 1.62 7.33
CA ILE A 246 1.09 2.42 7.24
C ILE A 246 0.74 3.87 6.85
N TYR A 247 1.58 4.82 7.25
CA TYR A 247 1.40 6.22 6.90
C TYR A 247 2.74 6.89 6.58
N CYS A 248 2.66 8.03 5.90
CA CYS A 248 3.75 8.97 5.76
C CYS A 248 3.24 10.40 5.70
N ASP A 249 4.08 11.35 6.09
CA ASP A 249 3.74 12.77 6.05
C ASP A 249 4.40 13.45 4.85
N LEU A 250 3.59 14.17 4.08
CA LEU A 250 4.03 15.05 3.00
C LEU A 250 3.76 16.50 3.41
N CYS A 251 4.68 17.40 3.09
CA CYS A 251 4.56 18.83 3.35
C CYS A 251 4.78 19.62 2.06
N THR A 252 3.79 20.44 1.73
CA THR A 252 3.76 21.29 0.55
C THR A 252 3.96 22.75 0.96
N HIS A 253 4.40 23.61 0.04
CA HIS A 253 4.66 25.02 0.38
C HIS A 253 3.42 25.76 0.91
N SER A 254 2.23 25.38 0.47
CA SER A 254 0.97 25.92 1.00
C SER A 254 0.77 25.63 2.50
N ASP A 255 1.26 24.49 3.00
CA ASP A 255 1.10 24.09 4.40
C ASP A 255 1.88 25.00 5.37
N LEU A 256 3.05 25.51 4.93
CA LEU A 256 3.88 26.42 5.72
C LEU A 256 3.22 27.79 5.93
N HIS A 257 2.39 28.23 4.99
CA HIS A 257 1.69 29.51 5.09
C HIS A 257 0.46 29.45 6.00
N GLN A 258 -0.18 28.28 6.15
CA GLN A 258 -1.24 28.08 7.16
C GLN A 258 -0.69 27.87 8.57
N GLY A 259 0.46 27.21 8.72
CA GLY A 259 1.10 27.01 10.04
C GLY A 259 1.55 28.31 10.73
N GLN A 260 1.64 29.42 10.00
CA GLN A 260 1.99 30.75 10.54
C GLN A 260 0.80 31.55 11.05
N THR A 261 -0.45 31.17 10.73
CA THR A 261 -1.65 31.87 11.22
C THR A 261 -2.17 31.34 12.55
N ASP A 262 -1.69 30.18 13.02
CA ASP A 262 -2.15 29.53 14.27
C ASP A 262 -1.14 29.61 15.44
N ILE A 263 -0.03 30.36 15.29
CA ILE A 263 0.90 30.61 16.40
C ILE A 263 0.41 31.82 17.21
N LEU A 264 -0.33 31.52 18.28
CA LEU A 264 -0.46 32.25 19.55
C LEU A 264 -0.16 33.76 19.49
N GLN A 265 -1.22 34.57 19.47
CA GLN A 265 -1.12 35.94 19.99
C GLN A 265 -0.72 35.88 21.47
N PRO A 266 0.35 36.56 21.91
CA PRO A 266 0.63 36.70 23.34
C PRO A 266 -0.47 37.55 23.95
N ASN A 267 -1.15 37.00 24.96
CA ASN A 267 -2.09 37.71 25.82
C ASN A 267 -1.51 39.07 26.24
N GLY A 268 -2.09 40.15 25.71
CA GLY A 268 -1.90 41.50 26.20
C GLY A 268 -3.26 42.06 26.62
N ASN A 269 -3.76 41.65 27.78
CA ASN A 269 -4.82 42.39 28.45
C ASN A 269 -4.23 43.23 29.58
N LEU A 270 -4.50 44.52 29.46
CA LEU A 270 -4.29 45.58 30.42
C LEU A 270 -4.98 45.24 31.75
N GLU A 271 -4.25 45.40 32.86
CA GLU A 271 -4.84 45.97 34.08
C GLU A 271 -3.90 47.04 34.61
N GLU A 272 -4.29 48.28 34.35
CA GLU A 272 -3.83 49.48 35.02
C GLU A 272 -4.70 49.63 36.28
N VAL A 273 -4.17 49.26 37.45
CA VAL A 273 -4.84 49.55 38.73
C VAL A 273 -4.34 50.90 39.20
N SER A 274 -5.18 51.92 39.03
CA SER A 274 -5.07 53.19 39.74
C SER A 274 -5.78 53.06 41.09
N VAL A 275 -5.04 53.08 42.21
CA VAL A 275 -5.18 53.98 43.39
C VAL A 275 -3.87 53.91 44.18
#